data_AF-A0AAW4DQH3-F1
#
_entry.id   AF-A0AAW4DQH3-F1
#
_cell.length_a   1.000
_cell.length_b   1.000
_cell.length_c   1.000
_cell.angle_alpha   90.00
_cell.angle_beta   90.00
_cell.angle_gamma   90.00
#
_symmetry.space_group_name_H-M   'P 1'
#
loop_
_entity.id
_entity.type
_entity.pdbx_description
1 polymer ?
#
loop_
_entity_poly.entity_id
_entity_poly.type
_entity_poly.pdbx_seq_one_letter_code
_entity_poly.pdbx_strand_id
1 'polypeptide(L)'
;MYASAKLVSSVLDRYLIDEQNSLYQFEDSPILRLKTYNPDSNGESGYEFSLYDDTDIDRLLKGIPALSIVLRDEKVTFLKVDNFSFPGDSAEQFIYKGELPGGLVLGSNISKLLPLTDLDFDDALEWFYTDSKYGEIEIGGWGVPLEDEPDQIINSICIIPSQAPA
;
A
#
# COMPACT_ATOMS: atom_id res chain seq x y z
N MET A 1 -5.54 -18.26 -3.44
CA MET A 1 -6.32 -18.56 -2.22
C MET A 1 -6.49 -17.22 -1.53
N TYR A 2 -7.71 -16.74 -1.34
CA TYR A 2 -7.91 -15.43 -0.73
C TYR A 2 -7.78 -15.51 0.79
N ALA A 3 -7.11 -14.53 1.39
CA ALA A 3 -7.16 -14.34 2.83
C ALA A 3 -8.58 -13.89 3.21
N SER A 4 -9.17 -14.50 4.24
CA SER A 4 -10.49 -14.11 4.76
C SER A 4 -10.35 -12.99 5.78
N ALA A 5 -11.42 -12.19 5.95
CA ALA A 5 -11.50 -11.16 6.98
C ALA A 5 -11.24 -11.74 8.39
N LYS A 6 -11.76 -12.95 8.65
CA LYS A 6 -11.50 -13.67 9.91
C LYS A 6 -10.01 -13.98 10.10
N LEU A 7 -9.33 -14.47 9.06
CA LEU A 7 -7.90 -14.75 9.12
C LEU A 7 -7.10 -13.46 9.36
N VAL A 8 -7.43 -12.39 8.64
CA VAL A 8 -6.80 -11.07 8.81
C VAL A 8 -6.95 -10.59 10.25
N SER A 9 -8.16 -10.58 10.79
CA SER A 9 -8.41 -10.19 12.19
C SER A 9 -7.55 -11.01 13.16
N SER A 10 -7.53 -12.34 13.04
CA SER A 10 -6.70 -13.20 13.90
C SER A 10 -5.18 -13.00 13.71
N VAL A 11 -4.74 -12.50 12.56
CA VAL A 11 -3.34 -12.10 12.36
C VAL A 11 -3.07 -10.78 13.07
N LEU A 12 -3.94 -9.79 12.89
CA LEU A 12 -3.80 -8.45 13.47
C LEU A 12 -3.81 -8.47 15.01
N ASP A 13 -4.60 -9.33 15.63
CA ASP A 13 -4.67 -9.48 17.10
C ASP A 13 -3.30 -9.77 17.74
N ARG A 14 -2.37 -10.36 16.99
CA ARG A 14 -1.01 -10.66 17.47
C ARG A 14 -0.13 -9.43 17.61
N TYR A 15 -0.48 -8.34 16.93
CA TYR A 15 0.31 -7.11 16.88
C TYR A 15 -0.33 -5.96 17.67
N LEU A 16 -1.49 -6.20 18.29
CA LEU A 16 -2.17 -5.20 19.12
C LEU A 16 -1.38 -4.95 20.40
N ILE A 17 -1.02 -3.69 20.64
CA ILE A 17 -0.28 -3.27 21.84
C ILE A 17 -1.09 -2.35 22.76
N ASP A 18 -2.10 -1.66 22.23
CA ASP A 18 -3.04 -0.83 23.01
C ASP A 18 -4.43 -0.85 22.35
N GLU A 19 -5.38 -1.54 22.98
CA GLU A 19 -6.75 -1.65 22.49
C GLU A 19 -7.53 -0.33 22.57
N GLN A 20 -7.31 0.48 23.62
CA GLN A 20 -8.06 1.72 23.81
C GLN A 20 -7.75 2.76 22.74
N ASN A 21 -6.50 2.79 22.28
CA ASN A 21 -6.03 3.71 21.26
C ASN A 21 -5.90 3.07 19.86
N SER A 22 -6.29 1.79 19.71
CA SER A 22 -6.16 1.01 18.48
C SER A 22 -4.73 1.02 17.93
N LEU A 23 -3.73 0.79 18.79
CA LEU A 23 -2.32 0.83 18.41
C LEU A 23 -1.77 -0.57 18.17
N TYR A 24 -1.04 -0.69 17.06
CA TYR A 24 -0.45 -1.92 16.58
C TYR A 24 1.04 -1.71 16.32
N GLN A 25 1.84 -2.73 16.57
CA GLN A 25 3.26 -2.74 16.22
C GLN A 25 3.61 -4.08 15.56
N PHE A 26 3.86 -4.04 14.26
CA PHE A 26 4.34 -5.20 13.51
C PHE A 26 5.85 -5.41 13.78
N GLU A 27 6.34 -6.59 13.43
CA GLU A 27 7.78 -6.87 13.52
C GLU A 27 8.57 -5.84 12.70
N ASP A 28 9.60 -5.26 13.34
CA ASP A 28 10.46 -4.22 12.77
C ASP A 28 9.72 -2.98 12.20
N SER A 29 8.49 -2.71 12.68
CA SER A 29 7.69 -1.55 12.26
C SER A 29 7.61 -0.47 13.33
N PRO A 30 7.32 0.80 12.94
CA PRO A 30 6.88 1.80 13.90
C PRO A 30 5.52 1.43 14.50
N ILE A 31 5.10 2.16 15.53
CA ILE A 31 3.76 2.05 16.09
C ILE A 31 2.77 2.69 15.10
N LEU A 32 1.76 1.93 14.73
CA LEU A 32 0.70 2.35 13.82
C LEU A 32 -0.63 2.43 14.55
N ARG A 33 -1.46 3.38 14.17
CA ARG A 33 -2.85 3.50 14.63
C ARG A 33 -3.77 2.93 13.56
N LEU A 34 -4.61 1.99 13.98
CA LEU A 34 -5.64 1.42 13.14
C LEU A 34 -6.88 2.32 13.10
N LYS A 35 -7.42 2.52 11.90
CA LYS A 35 -8.76 2.99 11.63
C LYS A 35 -9.49 1.92 10.81
N THR A 36 -10.67 1.52 11.27
CA THR A 36 -11.57 0.66 10.50
C THR A 36 -12.60 1.50 9.78
N TYR A 37 -12.95 1.14 8.56
CA TYR A 37 -14.10 1.74 7.86
C TYR A 37 -15.14 0.68 7.51
N ASN A 38 -16.40 1.10 7.62
CA ASN A 38 -17.55 0.27 7.34
C ASN A 38 -17.76 0.10 5.82
N PRO A 39 -18.49 -0.96 5.40
CA PRO A 39 -18.84 -1.17 4.00
C PRO A 39 -19.39 0.10 3.34
N ASP A 40 -18.77 0.51 2.24
CA ASP A 40 -19.23 1.61 1.40
C ASP A 40 -20.34 1.18 0.43
N SER A 41 -20.69 2.04 -0.54
CA SER A 41 -21.70 1.72 -1.56
C SER A 41 -21.33 0.54 -2.46
N ASN A 42 -20.04 0.20 -2.55
CA ASN A 42 -19.50 -0.92 -3.31
C ASN A 42 -19.26 -2.16 -2.41
N GLY A 43 -19.70 -2.11 -1.16
CA GLY A 43 -19.51 -3.16 -0.16
C GLY A 43 -18.06 -3.29 0.33
N GLU A 44 -17.21 -2.31 0.07
CA GLU A 44 -15.81 -2.32 0.50
C GLU A 44 -15.69 -1.81 1.93
N SER A 45 -15.01 -2.59 2.76
CA SER A 45 -14.65 -2.26 4.14
C SER A 45 -13.17 -2.53 4.33
N GLY A 46 -12.59 -2.20 5.49
CA GLY A 46 -11.19 -2.52 5.68
C GLY A 46 -10.53 -1.87 6.88
N TYR A 47 -9.20 -1.94 6.82
CA TYR A 47 -8.27 -1.48 7.83
C TYR A 47 -7.29 -0.49 7.20
N GLU A 48 -7.14 0.68 7.80
CA GLU A 48 -6.11 1.67 7.47
C GLU A 48 -5.17 1.81 8.68
N PHE A 49 -3.88 1.61 8.47
CA PHE A 49 -2.85 1.78 9.49
C PHE A 49 -2.04 3.02 9.16
N SER A 50 -2.09 4.05 10.01
CA SER A 50 -1.31 5.27 9.87
C SER A 50 -0.25 5.37 10.96
N LEU A 51 0.84 6.10 10.73
CA LEU A 51 1.84 6.33 11.77
C LEU A 51 1.20 6.97 13.01
N TYR A 52 1.46 6.41 14.21
CA TYR A 52 0.87 6.93 15.45
C TYR A 52 1.40 8.32 15.80
N ASP A 53 2.72 8.49 15.70
CA ASP A 53 3.40 9.77 15.85
C ASP A 53 3.67 10.36 14.47
N ASP A 54 2.76 11.22 14.02
CA ASP A 54 2.85 11.87 12.70
C ASP A 54 3.62 13.20 12.73
N THR A 55 4.33 13.52 13.82
CA THR A 55 4.97 14.82 13.99
C THR A 55 6.06 15.08 12.95
N ASP A 56 6.78 14.03 12.55
CA ASP A 56 7.83 14.07 11.53
C ASP A 56 7.29 14.02 10.08
N ILE A 57 5.99 13.78 9.88
CA ILE A 57 5.38 13.71 8.54
C ILE A 57 5.08 15.12 8.02
N ASP A 58 5.50 15.41 6.79
CA ASP A 58 5.15 16.66 6.12
C ASP A 58 3.64 16.85 6.06
N ARG A 59 3.18 18.09 6.27
CA ARG A 59 1.76 18.44 6.34
C ARG A 59 0.96 17.99 5.11
N LEU A 60 1.57 17.96 3.93
CA LEU A 60 0.90 17.55 2.69
C LEU A 60 0.63 16.04 2.63
N LEU A 61 1.42 15.24 3.34
CA LEU A 61 1.34 13.78 3.35
C LEU A 61 0.69 13.25 4.64
N LYS A 62 0.38 14.12 5.60
CA LYS A 62 -0.34 13.75 6.83
C LYS A 62 -1.69 13.11 6.50
N GLY A 63 -1.95 11.96 7.13
CA GLY A 63 -3.17 11.19 6.95
C GLY A 63 -3.10 10.13 5.85
N ILE A 64 -2.01 10.09 5.07
CA ILE A 64 -1.75 8.96 4.17
C ILE A 64 -1.49 7.70 5.05
N PRO A 65 -2.24 6.60 4.84
CA PRO A 65 -2.02 5.37 5.58
C PRO A 65 -0.70 4.72 5.16
N ALA A 66 0.04 4.12 6.09
CA ALA A 66 1.21 3.30 5.78
C ALA A 66 0.82 1.96 5.14
N LEU A 67 -0.34 1.42 5.54
CA LEU A 67 -0.89 0.15 5.05
C LEU A 67 -2.41 0.22 5.03
N SER A 68 -3.00 -0.17 3.91
CA SER A 68 -4.44 -0.37 3.75
C SER A 68 -4.73 -1.82 3.37
N ILE A 69 -5.68 -2.43 4.06
CA ILE A 69 -6.19 -3.78 3.77
C ILE A 69 -7.67 -3.65 3.47
N VAL A 70 -8.04 -3.94 2.22
CA VAL A 70 -9.42 -3.79 1.77
C VAL A 70 -10.10 -5.15 1.66
N LEU A 71 -11.36 -5.16 2.09
CA LEU A 71 -12.20 -6.33 2.20
C LEU A 71 -13.50 -6.13 1.41
N ARG A 72 -13.91 -7.16 0.67
CA ARG A 72 -15.25 -7.30 0.09
C ARG A 72 -15.70 -8.75 0.26
N ASP A 73 -16.96 -8.96 0.62
CA ASP A 73 -17.54 -10.31 0.82
C ASP A 73 -16.68 -11.20 1.73
N GLU A 74 -16.21 -10.65 2.86
CA GLU A 74 -15.34 -11.30 3.84
C GLU A 74 -13.97 -11.77 3.30
N LYS A 75 -13.51 -11.24 2.16
CA LYS A 75 -12.23 -11.58 1.53
C LYS A 75 -11.38 -10.34 1.32
N VAL A 76 -10.06 -10.49 1.46
CA VAL A 76 -9.12 -9.44 1.06
C VAL A 76 -9.17 -9.28 -0.45
N THR A 77 -9.49 -8.06 -0.89
CA THR A 77 -9.50 -7.67 -2.30
C THR A 77 -8.18 -7.07 -2.75
N PHE A 78 -7.58 -6.21 -1.92
CA PHE A 78 -6.26 -5.69 -2.16
C PHE A 78 -5.56 -5.26 -0.86
N LEU A 79 -4.23 -5.21 -0.95
CA LEU A 79 -3.32 -4.67 0.04
C LEU A 79 -2.57 -3.52 -0.59
N LYS A 80 -2.56 -2.36 0.04
CA LYS A 80 -1.87 -1.18 -0.47
C LYS A 80 -0.92 -0.64 0.58
N VAL A 81 0.30 -0.32 0.17
CA VAL A 81 1.24 0.46 0.97
C VAL A 81 1.49 1.78 0.28
N ASP A 82 1.49 2.87 1.03
CA ASP A 82 1.74 4.22 0.51
C ASP A 82 3.03 4.81 1.11
N ASN A 83 3.66 5.68 0.33
CA ASN A 83 4.74 6.54 0.74
C ASN A 83 4.17 7.84 1.33
N PHE A 84 4.36 8.02 2.63
CA PHE A 84 3.93 9.21 3.37
C PHE A 84 5.12 10.15 3.69
N SER A 85 6.21 10.08 2.93
CA SER A 85 7.43 10.88 3.14
C SER A 85 7.97 11.45 1.83
N PHE A 86 8.56 12.64 1.86
CA PHE A 86 9.41 13.09 0.76
C PHE A 86 10.84 12.55 0.92
N PRO A 87 11.63 12.49 -0.17
CA PRO A 87 13.03 12.09 -0.11
C PRO A 87 13.83 12.99 0.83
N GLY A 88 14.52 12.39 1.80
CA GLY A 88 15.35 13.09 2.78
C GLY A 88 14.65 13.54 4.06
N ASP A 89 13.33 13.35 4.16
CA ASP A 89 12.59 13.62 5.40
C ASP A 89 12.88 12.55 6.47
N SER A 90 12.77 12.94 7.73
CA SER A 90 12.90 12.00 8.87
C SER A 90 11.87 10.86 8.81
N ALA A 91 10.70 11.11 8.22
CA ALA A 91 9.64 10.11 8.06
C ALA A 91 10.03 8.97 7.10
N GLU A 92 11.05 9.15 6.27
CA GLU A 92 11.50 8.15 5.30
C GLU A 92 11.92 6.86 5.99
N GLN A 93 12.43 6.92 7.22
CA GLN A 93 12.82 5.71 7.97
C GLN A 93 11.63 4.81 8.34
N PHE A 94 10.41 5.34 8.33
CA PHE A 94 9.20 4.66 8.78
C PHE A 94 8.35 4.07 7.64
N ILE A 95 8.61 4.45 6.38
CA ILE A 95 7.86 3.91 5.24
C ILE A 95 8.19 2.43 5.03
N TYR A 96 7.28 1.71 4.38
CA TYR A 96 7.46 0.30 4.04
C TYR A 96 8.78 0.06 3.29
N LYS A 97 9.54 -0.96 3.74
CA LYS A 97 10.89 -1.30 3.24
C LYS A 97 10.95 -2.56 2.39
N GLY A 98 9.82 -3.19 2.09
CA GLY A 98 9.82 -4.33 1.20
C GLY A 98 10.15 -3.93 -0.24
N GLU A 99 10.73 -4.88 -0.95
CA GLU A 99 11.23 -4.70 -2.30
C GLU A 99 10.36 -5.46 -3.30
N LEU A 100 10.05 -4.81 -4.41
CA LEU A 100 9.57 -5.45 -5.63
C LEU A 100 10.73 -6.16 -6.35
N PRO A 101 10.43 -7.09 -7.28
CA PRO A 101 11.44 -7.67 -8.16
C PRO A 101 12.32 -6.59 -8.80
N GLY A 102 13.63 -6.85 -8.89
CA GLY A 102 14.60 -5.85 -9.35
C GLY A 102 15.05 -4.84 -8.29
N GLY A 103 14.67 -5.02 -7.02
CA GLY A 103 15.13 -4.19 -5.91
C GLY A 103 14.48 -2.81 -5.86
N LEU A 104 13.26 -2.69 -6.39
CA LEU A 104 12.51 -1.44 -6.42
C LEU A 104 11.69 -1.30 -5.14
N VAL A 105 11.73 -0.11 -4.54
CA VAL A 105 11.05 0.22 -3.29
C VAL A 105 10.15 1.44 -3.48
N LEU A 106 9.31 1.74 -2.49
CA LEU A 106 8.66 3.06 -2.39
C LEU A 106 9.71 4.17 -2.51
N GLY A 107 9.44 5.17 -3.36
CA GLY A 107 10.36 6.25 -3.71
C GLY A 107 11.31 5.94 -4.89
N SER A 108 11.35 4.70 -5.39
CA SER A 108 12.08 4.39 -6.63
C SER A 108 11.40 5.00 -7.85
N ASN A 109 12.17 5.34 -8.89
CA ASN A 109 11.61 5.82 -10.15
C ASN A 109 10.82 4.71 -10.87
N ILE A 110 9.60 5.01 -11.33
CA ILE A 110 8.67 4.07 -11.98
C ILE A 110 9.26 3.54 -13.29
N SER A 111 9.97 4.36 -14.07
CA SER A 111 10.59 3.95 -15.35
C SER A 111 11.55 2.77 -15.22
N LYS A 112 12.07 2.50 -14.00
CA LYS A 112 12.89 1.32 -13.73
C LYS A 112 12.12 -0.01 -13.80
N LEU A 113 10.78 0.03 -13.86
CA LEU A 113 9.93 -1.14 -14.11
C LEU A 113 9.91 -1.54 -15.59
N LEU A 114 10.08 -0.60 -16.53
CA LEU A 114 10.03 -0.85 -17.98
C LEU A 114 10.92 -2.01 -18.47
N PRO A 115 12.16 -2.22 -17.96
CA PRO A 115 12.95 -3.39 -18.34
C PRO A 115 12.53 -4.70 -17.67
N LEU A 116 11.61 -4.66 -16.70
CA LEU A 116 11.22 -5.81 -15.87
C LEU A 116 9.81 -6.34 -16.19
N THR A 117 8.93 -5.47 -16.70
CA THR A 117 7.52 -5.77 -16.99
C THR A 117 7.00 -4.86 -18.09
N ASP A 118 5.99 -5.33 -18.82
CA ASP A 118 5.10 -4.41 -19.53
C ASP A 118 4.33 -3.57 -18.50
N LEU A 119 4.17 -2.27 -18.75
CA LEU A 119 3.57 -1.31 -17.82
C LEU A 119 2.50 -0.49 -18.54
N ASP A 120 1.24 -0.80 -18.27
CA ASP A 120 0.08 -0.10 -18.86
C ASP A 120 -0.44 0.97 -17.90
N PHE A 121 -0.70 2.18 -18.38
CA PHE A 121 -1.33 3.23 -17.59
C PHE A 121 -2.85 3.26 -17.82
N ASP A 122 -3.64 3.26 -16.75
CA ASP A 122 -5.09 3.46 -16.81
C ASP A 122 -5.42 4.92 -16.48
N ASP A 123 -5.82 5.70 -17.48
CA ASP A 123 -6.16 7.12 -17.32
C ASP A 123 -7.37 7.36 -16.38
N ALA A 124 -8.30 6.40 -16.26
CA ALA A 124 -9.49 6.58 -15.45
C ALA A 124 -9.22 6.31 -13.97
N LEU A 125 -8.28 5.40 -13.68
CA LEU A 125 -7.88 5.05 -12.33
C LEU A 125 -6.66 5.86 -11.87
N GLU A 126 -5.83 6.33 -12.80
CA GLU A 126 -4.57 7.02 -12.56
C GLU A 126 -3.47 6.10 -11.98
N TRP A 127 -3.48 4.82 -12.39
CA TRP A 127 -2.54 3.78 -11.92
C TRP A 127 -1.80 3.11 -13.08
N PHE A 128 -0.60 2.59 -12.76
CA PHE A 128 0.15 1.72 -13.66
C PHE A 128 -0.07 0.25 -13.32
N TYR A 129 -0.18 -0.60 -14.32
CA TYR A 129 -0.46 -2.03 -14.21
C TYR A 129 0.69 -2.84 -14.76
N THR A 130 1.21 -3.74 -13.94
CA THR A 130 2.25 -4.69 -14.36
C THR A 130 1.65 -5.95 -14.99
N ASP A 131 2.43 -6.65 -15.79
CA ASP A 131 1.99 -7.88 -16.44
C ASP A 131 1.94 -9.08 -15.46
N SER A 132 1.38 -10.19 -15.95
CA SER A 132 1.27 -11.45 -15.20
C SER A 132 2.59 -12.13 -14.86
N LYS A 133 3.69 -11.82 -15.57
CA LYS A 133 5.01 -12.37 -15.25
C LYS A 133 5.65 -11.64 -14.08
N TYR A 134 5.32 -10.35 -13.92
CA TYR A 134 5.78 -9.53 -12.81
C TYR A 134 4.89 -9.69 -11.56
N GLY A 135 3.61 -10.04 -11.76
CA GLY A 135 2.71 -10.43 -10.68
C GLY A 135 1.38 -9.69 -10.64
N GLU A 136 0.97 -8.98 -11.70
CA GLU A 136 -0.32 -8.28 -11.80
C GLU A 136 -0.55 -7.32 -10.61
N ILE A 137 0.48 -6.55 -10.26
CA ILE A 137 0.40 -5.50 -9.24
C ILE A 137 0.11 -4.13 -9.87
N GLU A 138 -0.53 -3.26 -9.11
CA GLU A 138 -0.77 -1.86 -9.48
C GLU A 138 0.24 -0.95 -8.77
N ILE A 139 0.76 0.02 -9.49
CA ILE A 139 1.78 0.97 -9.04
C ILE A 139 1.22 2.38 -9.11
N GLY A 140 1.28 3.09 -7.98
CA GLY A 140 0.89 4.49 -7.89
C GLY A 140 2.06 5.42 -8.21
N GLY A 141 1.79 6.46 -8.98
CA GLY A 141 2.70 7.56 -9.31
C GLY A 141 2.03 8.92 -9.09
N TRP A 142 2.30 9.88 -9.97
CA TRP A 142 1.70 11.22 -9.91
C TRP A 142 0.38 11.34 -10.67
N GLY A 143 -0.20 10.20 -11.07
CA GLY A 143 -1.50 10.12 -11.72
C GLY A 143 -1.52 10.55 -13.18
N VAL A 144 -0.36 10.50 -13.85
CA VAL A 144 -0.19 10.83 -15.27
C VAL A 144 0.70 9.78 -15.93
N PRO A 145 0.61 9.58 -17.25
CA PRO A 145 1.45 8.61 -17.94
C PRO A 145 2.94 8.99 -17.89
N LEU A 146 3.83 8.00 -18.11
CA LEU A 146 5.29 8.21 -18.04
C LEU A 146 5.82 9.12 -19.17
N GLU A 147 5.10 9.23 -20.28
CA GLU A 147 5.41 10.12 -21.38
C GLU A 147 5.34 11.60 -20.97
N ASP A 148 4.41 11.93 -20.07
CA ASP A 148 4.20 13.29 -19.58
C ASP A 148 5.16 13.60 -18.43
N GLU A 149 5.30 12.67 -17.48
CA GLU A 149 6.21 12.78 -16.33
C GLU A 149 7.09 11.53 -16.20
N PRO A 150 8.27 11.48 -16.83
CA PRO A 150 9.13 10.29 -16.84
C PRO A 150 9.88 10.06 -15.51
N ASP A 151 9.98 11.09 -14.68
CA ASP A 151 10.72 11.07 -13.41
C ASP A 151 9.84 10.68 -12.20
N GLN A 152 8.60 10.25 -12.45
CA GLN A 152 7.67 9.78 -11.43
C GLN A 152 8.29 8.71 -10.54
N ILE A 153 7.98 8.80 -9.24
CA ILE A 153 8.38 7.81 -8.24
C ILE A 153 7.21 6.93 -7.84
N ILE A 154 7.50 5.70 -7.43
CA ILE A 154 6.55 4.79 -6.82
C ILE A 154 6.11 5.40 -5.49
N ASN A 155 4.89 5.94 -5.44
CA ASN A 155 4.30 6.43 -4.20
C ASN A 155 3.43 5.36 -3.53
N SER A 156 2.94 4.39 -4.29
CA SER A 156 2.06 3.35 -3.79
C SER A 156 2.34 2.03 -4.47
N ILE A 157 2.21 0.95 -3.72
CA ILE A 157 2.22 -0.42 -4.26
C ILE A 157 0.93 -1.07 -3.81
N CYS A 158 0.13 -1.53 -4.77
CA CYS A 158 -1.11 -2.25 -4.52
C CYS A 158 -1.00 -3.68 -5.06
N ILE A 159 -1.23 -4.63 -4.16
CA ILE A 159 -1.23 -6.06 -4.45
C ILE A 159 -2.67 -6.54 -4.45
N ILE A 160 -3.11 -7.09 -5.58
CA ILE A 160 -4.39 -7.79 -5.71
C ILE A 160 -4.10 -9.28 -5.49
N PRO A 161 -4.54 -9.89 -4.37
CA PRO A 161 -4.31 -11.31 -4.14
C PRO A 161 -4.96 -12.13 -5.26
N SER A 162 -4.15 -12.85 -6.03
CA SER A 162 -4.65 -13.65 -7.14
C SER A 162 -5.60 -14.76 -6.68
N GLN A 163 -6.57 -15.09 -7.54
CA GLN A 163 -7.23 -16.39 -7.47
C GLN A 163 -6.14 -17.44 -7.55
N ALA A 164 -6.09 -18.39 -6.59
CA ALA A 164 -5.24 -19.55 -6.85
C ALA A 164 -5.78 -20.20 -8.12
N PRO A 165 -4.93 -20.65 -9.06
CA PRO A 165 -5.41 -21.45 -10.18
C PRO A 165 -6.19 -22.64 -9.59
N ALA A 166 -7.38 -22.86 -10.16
CA ALA A 166 -8.28 -23.95 -9.81
C ALA A 166 -7.66 -25.33 -10.09
#